data_AF-A0A916JDV2-F1
#
_entry.id   AF-A0A916JDV2-F1
#
_cell.length_a   1.000
_cell.length_b   1.000
_cell.length_c   1.000
_cell.angle_alpha   90.00
_cell.angle_beta   90.00
_cell.angle_gamma   90.00
#
_symmetry.space_group_name_H-M   'P 1'
#
loop_
_entity.id
_entity.type
_entity.pdbx_description
1 polymer ?
#
loop_
_entity_poly.entity_id
_entity_poly.type
_entity_poly.pdbx_seq_one_letter_code
_entity_poly.pdbx_strand_id
1 'polypeptide(L)' 'MRGVAVFLKLKLIGARVYEREDFEEAIALAVSGNIPVSALITLASPLEKGQEGFETIGCNPASMKYLLEC' A
#
# COMPACT_ATOMS: atom_id res chain seq x y z
N MET A 1 23.91 -12.63 40.72
CA MET A 1 24.28 -12.00 39.44
C MET A 1 23.07 -11.21 38.95
N ARG A 2 23.17 -9.88 38.87
CA ARG A 2 22.05 -9.03 38.40
C ARG A 2 21.97 -9.16 36.88
N GLY A 3 20.86 -9.70 36.37
CA GLY A 3 20.58 -9.75 34.94
C GLY A 3 20.49 -8.32 34.41
N VAL A 4 21.35 -7.98 33.45
CA VAL A 4 21.27 -6.73 32.71
C VAL A 4 20.13 -6.88 31.72
N ALA A 5 19.00 -6.23 31.97
CA ALA A 5 17.96 -6.06 30.97
C ALA A 5 18.36 -4.90 30.05
N VAL A 6 18.62 -5.20 28.77
CA VAL A 6 18.88 -4.19 27.73
C VAL A 6 17.54 -3.65 27.24
N PHE A 7 17.27 -2.37 27.46
CA PHE A 7 16.07 -1.69 26.97
C PHE A 7 16.29 -1.22 25.52
N LEU A 8 15.50 -1.75 24.59
CA LEU A 8 15.43 -1.28 23.21
C LEU A 8 14.94 0.18 23.20
N LYS A 9 15.75 1.12 22.68
CA LYS A 9 15.40 2.55 22.54
C LYS A 9 14.36 2.78 21.41
N LEU A 10 13.27 2.04 21.42
CA LEU A 10 12.23 2.13 20.40
C LEU A 10 11.14 3.11 20.83
N LYS A 11 10.65 3.90 19.88
CA LYS A 11 9.49 4.78 20.04
C LYS A 11 8.35 4.24 19.20
N LEU A 12 7.17 4.11 19.81
CA LEU A 12 5.94 3.80 19.10
C LEU A 12 5.24 5.12 18.74
N ILE A 13 4.95 5.31 17.47
CA ILE A 13 4.26 6.50 16.96
C ILE A 13 3.01 6.02 16.23
N GLY A 14 1.85 6.54 16.62
CA GLY A 14 0.62 6.34 15.86
C GLY A 14 0.64 7.22 14.61
N ALA A 15 0.24 6.67 13.47
CA ALA A 15 0.06 7.42 12.23
C ALA A 15 -1.43 7.69 12.00
N ARG A 16 -1.75 8.90 11.54
CA ARG A 16 -3.06 9.18 10.93
C ARG A 16 -3.08 8.63 9.50
N VAL A 17 -4.26 8.65 8.86
CA VAL A 17 -4.40 8.31 7.43
C VAL A 17 -3.91 9.51 6.59
N TYR A 18 -4.61 9.89 5.52
CA TYR A 18 -4.17 10.92 4.59
C TYR A 18 -5.00 12.19 4.75
N GLU A 19 -4.31 13.33 4.70
CA GLU A 19 -4.85 14.68 4.53
C GLU A 19 -4.54 15.17 3.11
N ARG A 20 -5.07 16.33 2.74
CA ARG A 20 -4.97 16.87 1.38
C ARG A 20 -3.51 17.00 0.93
N GLU A 21 -2.66 17.49 1.82
CA GLU A 21 -1.26 17.80 1.57
C GLU A 21 -0.48 16.51 1.24
N ASP A 22 -0.84 15.38 1.87
CA ASP A 22 -0.21 14.07 1.59
C ASP A 22 -0.53 13.61 0.16
N PHE A 23 -1.74 13.90 -0.34
CA PHE A 23 -2.10 13.61 -1.73
C PHE A 23 -1.36 14.52 -2.71
N GLU A 24 -1.19 15.80 -2.39
CA GLU A 24 -0.44 16.74 -3.23
C GLU A 24 1.02 16.27 -3.40
N GLU A 25 1.66 15.82 -2.31
CA GLU A 25 3.00 15.22 -2.36
C GLU A 25 3.01 13.89 -3.12
N ALA A 26 2.04 13.00 -2.87
CA ALA A 26 1.97 11.71 -3.55
C ALA A 26 1.79 11.84 -5.06
N ILE A 27 0.99 12.82 -5.53
CA ILE A 27 0.83 13.14 -6.94
C ILE A 27 2.14 13.64 -7.54
N ALA A 28 2.83 14.56 -6.87
CA ALA A 28 4.14 15.05 -7.32
C ALA A 28 5.17 13.92 -7.46
N LEU A 29 5.20 13.01 -6.48
CA LEU A 29 6.04 11.81 -6.51
C LEU A 29 5.66 10.86 -7.65
N ALA A 30 4.37 10.59 -7.87
CA ALA A 30 3.91 9.72 -8.94
C ALA A 30 4.27 10.27 -10.33
N VAL A 31 4.14 11.58 -10.54
CA VAL A 31 4.49 12.25 -11.81
C VAL A 31 6.00 12.33 -12.02
N SER A 32 6.81 12.35 -10.94
CA SER A 32 8.27 12.43 -11.05
C SER A 32 8.91 11.26 -11.80
N GLY A 33 8.21 10.11 -11.92
CA GLY A 33 8.74 8.89 -12.53
C GLY A 33 9.76 8.13 -11.67
N ASN A 34 10.11 8.66 -10.50
CA ASN A 34 11.08 8.03 -9.59
C ASN A 34 10.52 6.78 -8.88
N ILE A 35 9.20 6.64 -8.82
CA ILE A 35 8.51 5.51 -8.20
C ILE A 35 7.82 4.70 -9.31
N PRO A 36 8.09 3.39 -9.44
CA PRO A 36 7.45 2.55 -10.46
C PRO A 36 6.03 2.15 -10.02
N VAL A 37 5.11 3.12 -9.98
CA VAL A 37 3.74 2.91 -9.48
C VAL A 37 3.01 1.83 -10.28
N SER A 38 3.24 1.74 -11.59
CA SER A 38 2.65 0.71 -12.46
C SER A 38 3.07 -0.71 -12.07
N ALA A 39 4.27 -0.90 -11.53
CA ALA A 39 4.75 -2.21 -11.09
C ALA A 39 4.02 -2.73 -9.84
N LEU A 40 3.27 -1.87 -9.14
CA LEU A 40 2.42 -2.28 -8.02
C LEU A 40 1.11 -2.94 -8.48
N ILE A 41 0.69 -2.72 -9.73
CA ILE A 41 -0.55 -3.24 -10.27
C ILE A 41 -0.33 -4.70 -10.67
N THR A 42 -1.00 -5.62 -9.97
CA THR A 42 -0.96 -7.05 -10.26
C THR A 42 -1.91 -7.41 -11.40
N LEU A 43 -3.09 -6.80 -11.43
CA LEU A 43 -4.11 -7.03 -12.45
C LEU A 43 -4.94 -5.76 -12.67
N ALA A 44 -5.27 -5.49 -13.93
CA ALA A 44 -6.29 -4.52 -14.31
C ALA A 44 -7.41 -5.25 -15.05
N SER A 45 -8.67 -4.98 -14.67
CA SER A 45 -9.85 -5.68 -15.16
C SER A 45 -10.99 -4.70 -15.42
N PRO A 46 -11.93 -4.98 -16.34
CA PRO A 46 -13.15 -4.17 -16.49
C PRO A 46 -14.00 -4.15 -15.22
N LEU A 47 -14.73 -3.05 -14.98
CA LEU A 47 -15.59 -2.85 -13.81
C LEU A 47 -16.63 -3.98 -13.65
N GLU A 48 -17.13 -4.55 -14.75
CA GLU A 48 -18.09 -5.66 -14.77
C GLU A 48 -17.55 -6.91 -14.05
N LYS A 49 -16.23 -7.03 -13.95
CA LYS A 49 -15.54 -8.13 -13.24
C LYS A 49 -15.27 -7.81 -11.76
N GLY A 50 -15.86 -6.76 -11.20
CA GLY A 50 -15.60 -6.34 -9.82
C GLY A 50 -15.75 -7.46 -8.79
N GLN A 51 -16.82 -8.26 -8.90
CA GLN A 51 -17.08 -9.39 -7.99
C GLN A 51 -15.97 -10.45 -8.05
N GLU A 52 -15.59 -10.90 -9.25
CA GLU A 52 -14.50 -11.86 -9.47
C GLU A 52 -13.16 -11.31 -8.94
N GLY A 53 -12.93 -10.00 -9.10
CA GLY A 53 -11.77 -9.31 -8.56
C GLY A 53 -11.65 -9.46 -7.04
N PHE A 54 -12.74 -9.21 -6.29
CA PHE A 54 -12.75 -9.35 -4.83
C PHE A 54 -12.51 -10.79 -4.37
N GLU A 55 -13.13 -11.77 -5.04
CA GLU A 55 -12.94 -13.19 -4.75
C GLU A 55 -11.47 -13.61 -4.98
N THR A 56 -10.86 -13.11 -6.04
CA THR A 56 -9.47 -13.42 -6.40
C THR A 56 -8.46 -12.84 -5.40
N ILE A 57 -8.69 -11.61 -4.89
CA ILE A 57 -7.81 -10.97 -3.90
C ILE A 57 -7.68 -11.84 -2.64
N GLY A 58 -8.78 -12.45 -2.18
CA GLY A 58 -8.77 -13.30 -0.98
C GLY A 58 -7.97 -14.60 -1.15
N CYS A 59 -7.78 -15.08 -2.37
CA CYS A 59 -7.13 -16.36 -2.66
C CYS A 59 -5.69 -16.22 -3.19
N ASN A 60 -5.23 -15.01 -3.51
CA ASN A 60 -3.90 -14.77 -4.07
C ASN A 60 -3.01 -13.92 -3.14
N PRO A 61 -2.20 -14.55 -2.26
CA PRO A 61 -1.35 -13.84 -1.30
C PRO A 61 -0.19 -13.07 -1.95
N ALA A 62 0.10 -13.30 -3.23
CA ALA A 62 1.11 -12.56 -3.98
C ALA A 62 0.54 -11.28 -4.66
N SER A 63 -0.78 -11.09 -4.59
CA SER A 63 -1.41 -9.89 -5.15
C SER A 63 -1.10 -8.64 -4.32
N MET A 64 -0.79 -7.55 -5.01
CA MET A 64 -0.47 -6.25 -4.41
C MET A 64 -1.61 -5.25 -4.62
N LYS A 65 -1.99 -5.02 -5.88
CA LYS A 65 -3.08 -4.10 -6.24
C LYS A 65 -3.86 -4.61 -7.45
N TYR A 66 -5.17 -4.74 -7.30
CA TYR A 66 -6.10 -4.99 -8.41
C TYR A 66 -6.76 -3.66 -8.77
N LEU A 67 -6.78 -3.33 -10.05
CA LEU A 67 -7.39 -2.13 -10.60
C LEU A 67 -8.65 -2.51 -11.39
N LEU A 68 -9.74 -1.76 -11.18
CA LEU A 68 -10.94 -1.86 -12.00
C LEU A 68 -10.99 -0.67 -12.95
N GLU A 69 -11.14 -0.95 -14.24
CA GLU A 69 -11.17 0.02 -15.33
C GLU A 69 -12.62 0.17 -15.82
N CYS A 70 -13.04 1.42 -16.06
CA CYS A 70 -14.36 1.78 -16.61
C CYS A 70 -14.28 2.03 -18.11
#